data_AF-A0A239Q2H2-F1
#
_entry.id   AF-A0A239Q2H2-F1
#
_cell.length_a   1.000
_cell.length_b   1.000
_cell.length_c   1.000
_cell.angle_alpha   90.00
_cell.angle_beta   90.00
_cell.angle_gamma   90.00
#
_symmetry.space_group_name_H-M   'P 1'
#
loop_
_entity.id
_entity.type
_entity.pdbx_description
1 polymer ?
#
loop_
_entity_poly.entity_id
_entity_poly.type
_entity_poly.pdbx_seq_one_letter_code
_entity_poly.pdbx_strand_id
1 'polypeptide(L)'
;MSDHLRKNSVARRSRYRFAHRFLRRFFSIGTFGRFVGLYIFLDVALVVTEGSMAKFAPEFLSNWPVATSASAIKESLRSIASYLIAAQVGVLGVISMALALITLIAQRESSSTDVKVYYHESFCFEVVASSIALLAILCAQLFWPVQAPLFWLGLDHPSPIFEAGLLGFHLSWLLLNLAGLAHFITTTFGFVQQSEREFLRNRYTANVVQPMEMTTRLRRHFYSAANTMLDGNDENADEEQPRATFGSEFGTPYSVELTSVFSRPKALRDVRMTWVLWALRRWAARCTDAATKKPKATTDGHWQKSPKIWFTPHLDGTLKGKQDWCRRCGGVPLDCIEKFVLRRAFCFQRIDENA
;
A
#
# COMPACT_ATOMS: atom_id res chain seq x y z
N MET A 1 22.00 2.20 3.85
CA MET A 1 21.41 3.34 3.09
C MET A 1 20.59 4.29 3.98
N SER A 2 19.81 3.78 4.94
CA SER A 2 19.16 4.57 6.00
C SER A 2 20.15 5.51 6.72
N ASP A 3 21.38 5.06 6.98
CA ASP A 3 22.39 5.84 7.71
C ASP A 3 22.98 7.00 6.91
N HIS A 4 23.20 6.84 5.61
CA HIS A 4 23.65 7.94 4.74
C HIS A 4 22.59 9.05 4.64
N LEU A 5 21.31 8.67 4.51
CA LEU A 5 20.20 9.62 4.52
C LEU A 5 19.95 10.24 5.89
N ARG A 6 20.40 9.60 6.98
CA ARG A 6 20.27 10.11 8.36
C ARG A 6 21.35 11.15 8.69
N LYS A 7 22.54 11.05 8.09
CA LYS A 7 23.64 11.99 8.30
C LYS A 7 23.57 13.24 7.41
N ASN A 8 22.87 13.17 6.27
CA ASN A 8 22.73 14.32 5.36
C ASN A 8 21.75 15.38 5.93
N SER A 9 22.26 16.57 6.24
CA SER A 9 21.49 17.69 6.82
C SER A 9 20.42 18.22 5.87
N VAL A 10 20.72 18.27 4.56
CA VAL A 10 19.78 18.69 3.51
C VAL A 10 18.63 17.69 3.45
N ALA A 11 18.93 16.39 3.37
CA ALA A 11 17.92 15.34 3.35
C ALA A 11 17.04 15.34 4.61
N ARG A 12 17.60 15.67 5.79
CA ARG A 12 16.82 15.82 7.02
C ARG A 12 15.85 17.01 6.97
N ARG A 13 16.27 18.13 6.38
CA ARG A 13 15.44 19.34 6.24
C ARG A 13 14.26 19.11 5.29
N SER A 14 14.44 18.25 4.29
CA SER A 14 13.41 17.86 3.34
C SER A 14 12.39 16.86 3.89
N ARG A 15 12.64 16.21 5.04
CA ARG A 15 11.71 15.20 5.59
C ARG A 15 10.43 15.83 6.12
N TYR A 16 9.33 15.11 5.99
CA TYR A 16 8.07 15.51 6.60
C TYR A 16 8.17 15.58 8.12
N ARG A 17 7.67 16.70 8.68
CA ARG A 17 7.48 16.86 10.12
C ARG A 17 6.51 15.81 10.66
N PHE A 18 6.57 15.54 11.97
CA PHE A 18 5.74 14.52 12.61
C PHE A 18 4.24 14.75 12.38
N ALA A 19 3.74 15.98 12.56
CA ALA A 19 2.34 16.34 12.31
C ALA A 19 1.91 15.99 10.87
N HIS A 20 2.73 16.33 9.87
CA HIS A 20 2.43 16.01 8.48
C HIS A 20 2.45 14.49 8.22
N ARG A 21 3.37 13.73 8.84
CA ARG A 21 3.36 12.27 8.75
C ARG A 21 2.11 11.65 9.36
N PHE A 22 1.63 12.21 10.47
CA PHE A 22 0.40 11.78 11.11
C PHE A 22 -0.82 12.05 10.23
N LEU A 23 -0.98 13.28 9.73
CA LEU A 23 -2.04 13.64 8.79
C LEU A 23 -2.00 12.76 7.54
N ARG A 24 -0.81 12.57 6.95
CA ARG A 24 -0.64 11.69 5.79
C ARG A 24 -1.07 10.26 6.08
N ARG A 25 -0.76 9.72 7.26
CA ARG A 25 -1.19 8.36 7.64
C ARG A 25 -2.70 8.27 7.78
N PHE A 26 -3.34 9.25 8.42
CA PHE A 26 -4.80 9.29 8.53
C PHE A 26 -5.47 9.41 7.15
N PHE A 27 -5.04 10.39 6.35
CA PHE A 27 -5.60 10.65 5.03
C PHE A 27 -5.23 9.59 3.98
N SER A 28 -4.21 8.75 4.21
CA SER A 28 -3.87 7.63 3.31
C SER A 28 -5.00 6.59 3.15
N ILE A 29 -5.99 6.61 4.04
CA ILE A 29 -7.23 5.83 3.92
C ILE A 29 -8.00 6.27 2.65
N GLY A 30 -7.84 7.53 2.24
CA GLY A 30 -7.78 8.02 0.85
C GLY A 30 -9.06 8.05 0.02
N THR A 31 -10.10 7.34 0.43
CA THR A 31 -11.36 7.28 -0.34
C THR A 31 -12.55 7.46 0.57
N PHE A 32 -13.56 8.19 0.07
CA PHE A 32 -14.83 8.40 0.74
C PHE A 32 -15.42 7.08 1.28
N GLY A 33 -15.45 6.03 0.44
CA GLY A 33 -16.00 4.72 0.83
C GLY A 33 -15.24 4.06 1.98
N ARG A 34 -13.92 4.25 2.10
CA ARG A 34 -13.14 3.73 3.23
C ARG A 34 -13.36 4.53 4.51
N PHE A 35 -13.55 5.84 4.43
CA PHE A 35 -13.93 6.65 5.59
C PHE A 35 -15.31 6.24 6.12
N VAL A 36 -16.30 6.11 5.23
CA VAL A 36 -17.63 5.62 5.59
C VAL A 36 -17.56 4.18 6.13
N GLY A 37 -16.78 3.30 5.50
CA GLY A 37 -16.59 1.93 5.98
C GLY A 37 -15.95 1.84 7.36
N LEU A 38 -14.94 2.68 7.64
CA LEU A 38 -14.32 2.79 8.97
C LEU A 38 -15.36 3.24 10.01
N TYR A 39 -16.20 4.20 9.65
CA TYR A 39 -17.27 4.67 10.52
C TYR A 39 -18.29 3.57 10.81
N ILE A 40 -18.82 2.91 9.78
CA ILE A 40 -19.78 1.81 9.94
C ILE A 40 -19.19 0.71 10.82
N PHE A 41 -17.91 0.37 10.64
CA PHE A 41 -17.23 -0.60 11.50
C PHE A 41 -17.19 -0.15 12.97
N LEU A 42 -16.82 1.11 13.22
CA LEU A 42 -16.79 1.68 14.57
C LEU A 42 -18.19 1.70 15.20
N ASP A 43 -19.19 2.11 14.44
CA ASP A 43 -20.58 2.23 14.87
C ASP A 43 -21.18 0.87 15.21
N VAL A 44 -20.97 -0.14 14.36
CA VAL A 44 -21.34 -1.54 14.64
C VAL A 44 -20.63 -2.06 15.88
N ALA A 45 -19.33 -1.80 16.03
CA ALA A 45 -18.58 -2.22 17.21
C ALA A 45 -19.13 -1.58 18.49
N LEU A 46 -19.52 -0.31 18.42
CA LEU A 46 -20.10 0.44 19.53
C LEU A 46 -21.47 -0.12 19.92
N VAL A 47 -22.34 -0.39 18.95
CA VAL A 47 -23.68 -1.00 19.14
C VAL A 47 -23.57 -2.42 19.71
N VAL A 48 -22.64 -3.23 19.20
CA VAL A 48 -22.37 -4.57 19.75
C VAL A 48 -21.88 -4.48 21.19
N THR A 49 -21.03 -3.50 21.49
CA THR A 49 -20.52 -3.27 22.85
C THR A 49 -21.65 -2.82 23.77
N GLU A 50 -22.51 -1.90 23.33
CA GLU A 50 -23.70 -1.44 24.06
C GLU A 50 -24.65 -2.60 24.37
N GLY A 51 -25.04 -3.38 23.37
CA GLY A 51 -25.90 -4.55 23.57
C GLY A 51 -25.27 -5.61 24.46
N SER A 52 -23.95 -5.80 24.38
CA SER A 52 -23.22 -6.72 25.26
C SER A 52 -23.19 -6.22 26.70
N MET A 53 -22.92 -4.93 26.92
CA MET A 53 -22.93 -4.33 28.26
C MET A 53 -24.34 -4.35 28.87
N ALA A 54 -25.37 -4.04 28.08
CA ALA A 54 -26.76 -4.12 28.53
C ALA A 54 -27.15 -5.53 28.97
N LYS A 55 -26.66 -6.56 28.27
CA LYS A 55 -26.96 -7.96 28.58
C LYS A 55 -26.15 -8.53 29.75
N PHE A 56 -24.85 -8.26 29.80
CA PHE A 56 -23.92 -8.95 30.72
C PHE A 56 -23.54 -8.13 31.94
N ALA A 57 -23.65 -6.79 31.88
CA ALA A 57 -23.17 -5.91 32.94
C ALA A 57 -24.05 -4.64 33.07
N PRO A 58 -25.38 -4.79 33.28
CA PRO A 58 -26.32 -3.66 33.31
C PRO A 58 -26.00 -2.64 34.42
N GLU A 59 -25.38 -3.08 35.51
CA GLU A 59 -24.98 -2.22 36.64
C GLU A 59 -24.04 -1.08 36.22
N PHE A 60 -23.18 -1.29 35.21
CA PHE A 60 -22.32 -0.24 34.68
C PHE A 60 -23.10 0.86 33.95
N LEU A 61 -24.22 0.50 33.32
CA LEU A 61 -25.08 1.45 32.61
C LEU A 61 -26.02 2.19 33.56
N SER A 62 -26.51 1.52 34.61
CA SER A 62 -27.40 2.12 35.61
C SER A 62 -26.70 3.07 36.58
N ASN A 63 -25.40 2.85 36.85
CA ASN A 63 -24.61 3.70 37.75
C ASN A 63 -24.14 5.01 37.09
N TRP A 64 -24.42 5.20 35.80
CA TRP A 64 -24.20 6.49 35.16
C TRP A 64 -25.18 7.52 35.76
N PRO A 65 -24.76 8.76 36.03
CA PRO A 65 -25.63 9.75 36.67
C PRO A 65 -26.84 10.10 35.77
N VAL A 66 -27.92 9.35 35.96
CA VAL A 66 -29.24 9.48 35.35
C VAL A 66 -30.16 9.97 36.47
N ALA A 67 -30.75 11.17 36.37
CA ALA A 67 -32.21 11.23 36.39
C ALA A 67 -32.80 12.57 35.90
N THR A 68 -32.04 13.66 35.79
CA THR A 68 -32.61 14.98 35.45
C THR A 68 -32.04 15.63 34.19
N SER A 69 -30.99 15.06 33.58
CA SER A 69 -30.25 15.68 32.47
C SER A 69 -30.30 14.92 31.15
N ALA A 70 -30.92 13.74 31.03
CA ALA A 70 -30.84 12.94 29.80
C ALA A 70 -31.47 13.66 28.58
N SER A 71 -32.60 14.32 28.76
CA SER A 71 -33.22 15.15 27.71
C SER A 71 -32.36 16.38 27.38
N ALA A 72 -31.82 17.05 28.39
CA ALA A 72 -30.92 18.20 28.21
C ALA A 72 -29.61 17.82 27.52
N ILE A 73 -29.07 16.63 27.81
CA ILE A 73 -27.90 16.06 27.14
C ILE A 73 -28.26 15.77 25.69
N LYS A 74 -29.38 15.09 25.40
CA LYS A 74 -29.81 14.83 24.01
C LYS A 74 -30.01 16.11 23.21
N GLU A 75 -30.61 17.13 23.80
CA GLU A 75 -30.76 18.45 23.18
C GLU A 75 -29.41 19.13 22.94
N SER A 76 -28.49 19.03 23.89
CA SER A 76 -27.11 19.54 23.74
C SER A 76 -26.35 18.78 22.65
N LEU A 77 -26.44 17.45 22.61
CA LEU A 77 -25.83 16.60 21.59
C LEU A 77 -26.34 16.95 20.19
N ARG A 78 -27.65 17.13 20.04
CA ARG A 78 -28.27 17.56 18.78
C ARG A 78 -27.78 18.94 18.34
N SER A 79 -27.70 19.88 19.29
CA SER A 79 -27.21 21.24 19.02
C SER A 79 -25.75 21.22 18.58
N ILE A 80 -24.90 20.45 19.26
CA ILE A 80 -23.50 20.27 18.88
C ILE A 80 -23.40 19.64 17.49
N ALA A 81 -24.18 18.60 17.20
CA ALA A 81 -24.20 17.96 15.88
C ALA A 81 -24.57 18.95 14.76
N SER A 82 -25.56 19.82 14.98
CA SER A 82 -25.88 20.90 14.03
C SER A 82 -24.71 21.88 13.81
N TYR A 83 -23.98 22.25 14.87
CA TYR A 83 -22.77 23.07 14.73
C TYR A 83 -21.64 22.35 13.99
N LEU A 84 -21.47 21.03 14.21
CA LEU A 84 -20.49 20.23 13.49
C LEU A 84 -20.80 20.18 11.98
N ILE A 85 -22.07 20.03 11.61
CA ILE A 85 -22.52 20.08 10.21
C ILE A 85 -22.19 21.45 9.59
N ALA A 86 -22.57 22.54 10.26
CA ALA A 86 -22.29 23.89 9.79
C ALA A 86 -20.77 24.14 9.61
N ALA A 87 -19.96 23.67 10.55
CA ALA A 87 -18.50 23.74 10.46
C ALA A 87 -17.97 22.97 9.24
N GLN A 88 -18.45 21.74 8.98
CA GLN A 88 -18.05 20.95 7.81
C GLN A 88 -18.41 21.63 6.49
N VAL A 89 -19.60 22.22 6.39
CA VAL A 89 -20.01 23.00 5.22
C VAL A 89 -19.08 24.19 5.00
N GLY A 90 -18.71 24.90 6.08
CA GLY A 90 -17.73 25.99 6.03
C GLY A 90 -16.36 25.53 5.53
N VAL A 91 -15.85 24.40 6.04
CA VAL A 91 -14.59 23.79 5.58
C VAL A 91 -14.62 23.51 4.07
N LEU A 92 -15.70 22.88 3.58
CA LEU A 92 -15.86 22.58 2.15
C LEU A 92 -15.93 23.85 1.30
N GLY A 93 -16.63 24.89 1.77
CA GLY A 93 -16.69 26.19 1.09
C GLY A 93 -15.31 26.82 0.91
N VAL A 94 -14.49 26.84 1.97
CA VAL A 94 -13.12 27.37 1.92
C VAL A 94 -12.25 26.57 0.95
N ILE A 95 -12.33 25.23 0.97
CA ILE A 95 -11.56 24.39 0.03
C ILE A 95 -11.99 24.65 -1.41
N SER A 96 -13.29 24.74 -1.67
CA SER A 96 -13.82 25.03 -3.02
C SER A 96 -13.29 26.37 -3.57
N MET A 97 -13.28 27.41 -2.73
CA MET A 97 -12.77 28.73 -3.12
C MET A 97 -11.26 28.68 -3.44
N ALA A 98 -10.47 28.01 -2.60
CA ALA A 98 -9.03 27.85 -2.81
C ALA A 98 -8.71 27.05 -4.08
N LEU A 99 -9.47 25.97 -4.35
CA LEU A 99 -9.34 25.18 -5.56
C LEU A 99 -9.64 25.98 -6.83
N ALA A 100 -10.68 26.82 -6.79
CA ALA A 100 -11.00 27.72 -7.90
C ALA A 100 -9.83 28.68 -8.19
N LEU A 101 -9.25 29.28 -7.14
CA LEU A 101 -8.09 30.16 -7.27
C LEU A 101 -6.88 29.44 -7.89
N ILE A 102 -6.54 28.25 -7.39
CA ILE A 102 -5.39 27.48 -7.89
C ILE A 102 -5.62 27.02 -9.32
N THR A 103 -6.84 26.62 -9.66
CA THR A 103 -7.19 26.26 -11.03
C THR A 103 -6.97 27.43 -11.99
N LEU A 104 -7.34 28.65 -11.60
CA LEU A 104 -7.08 29.86 -12.39
C LEU A 104 -5.57 30.12 -12.55
N ILE A 105 -4.78 29.97 -11.48
CA ILE A 105 -3.32 30.14 -11.54
C ILE A 105 -2.67 29.08 -12.44
N ALA A 106 -3.10 27.83 -12.29
CA ALA A 106 -2.62 26.70 -13.09
C ALA A 106 -2.87 26.91 -14.59
N GLN A 107 -4.06 27.39 -14.96
CA GLN A 107 -4.40 27.72 -16.34
C GLN A 107 -3.51 28.82 -16.91
N ARG A 108 -3.15 29.81 -16.10
CA ARG A 108 -2.28 30.92 -16.52
C ARG A 108 -0.83 30.49 -16.76
N GLU A 109 -0.29 29.60 -15.93
CA GLU A 109 1.14 29.26 -15.94
C GLU A 109 1.50 27.97 -16.71
N SER A 110 0.51 27.20 -17.20
CA SER A 110 0.73 25.96 -17.98
C SER A 110 1.59 24.90 -17.26
N SER A 111 1.62 24.89 -15.93
CA SER A 111 2.49 24.04 -15.11
C SER A 111 1.80 22.76 -14.60
N SER A 112 1.33 21.90 -15.51
CA SER A 112 0.55 20.70 -15.16
C SER A 112 1.22 19.76 -14.12
N THR A 113 2.56 19.68 -14.12
CA THR A 113 3.31 18.87 -13.15
C THR A 113 3.28 19.47 -11.74
N ASP A 114 3.40 20.79 -11.60
CA ASP A 114 3.41 21.47 -10.31
C ASP A 114 2.04 21.40 -9.63
N VAL A 115 0.97 21.42 -10.42
CA VAL A 115 -0.40 21.21 -9.95
C VAL A 115 -0.59 19.80 -9.36
N LYS A 116 -0.02 18.77 -9.99
CA LYS A 116 -0.07 17.40 -9.45
C LYS A 116 0.68 17.29 -8.12
N VAL A 117 1.86 17.91 -8.03
CA VAL A 117 2.63 17.99 -6.78
C VAL A 117 1.83 18.71 -5.70
N TYR A 118 1.20 19.83 -6.05
CA TYR A 118 0.34 20.60 -5.16
C TYR A 118 -0.81 19.75 -4.61
N TYR A 119 -1.58 19.06 -5.46
CA TYR A 119 -2.70 18.24 -4.99
C TYR A 119 -2.25 17.14 -4.02
N HIS A 120 -1.12 16.50 -4.31
CA HIS A 120 -0.55 15.49 -3.43
C HIS A 120 -0.05 16.08 -2.09
N GLU A 121 0.64 17.23 -2.11
CA GLU A 121 1.21 17.85 -0.90
C GLU A 121 0.18 18.52 0.01
N SER A 122 -0.95 18.97 -0.57
CA SER A 122 -2.04 19.64 0.14
C SER A 122 -3.08 18.69 0.71
N PHE A 123 -3.06 17.40 0.33
CA PHE A 123 -4.09 16.40 0.67
C PHE A 123 -5.50 16.81 0.24
N CYS A 124 -5.63 17.59 -0.84
CA CYS A 124 -6.89 18.22 -1.17
C CYS A 124 -8.03 17.19 -1.34
N PHE A 125 -7.79 16.11 -2.09
CA PHE A 125 -8.82 15.12 -2.35
C PHE A 125 -9.20 14.35 -1.08
N GLU A 126 -8.22 14.02 -0.25
CA GLU A 126 -8.41 13.26 0.97
C GLU A 126 -9.12 14.07 2.05
N VAL A 127 -8.78 15.36 2.19
CA VAL A 127 -9.46 16.28 3.11
C VAL A 127 -10.91 16.48 2.66
N VAL A 128 -11.16 16.73 1.37
CA VAL A 128 -12.53 16.86 0.84
C VAL A 128 -13.32 15.58 1.05
N ALA A 129 -12.75 14.42 0.72
CA ALA A 129 -13.42 13.13 0.90
C ALA A 129 -13.74 12.85 2.38
N SER A 130 -12.84 13.19 3.30
CA SER A 130 -13.03 13.05 4.74
C SER A 130 -14.11 14.00 5.27
N SER A 131 -14.15 15.24 4.79
CA SER A 131 -15.18 16.22 5.15
C SER A 131 -16.56 15.83 4.63
N ILE A 132 -16.65 15.36 3.38
CA ILE A 132 -17.91 14.86 2.80
C ILE A 132 -18.36 13.59 3.54
N ALA A 133 -17.44 12.68 3.86
CA ALA A 133 -17.76 11.48 4.63
C ALA A 133 -18.34 11.82 6.01
N LEU A 134 -17.66 12.70 6.76
CA LEU A 134 -18.15 13.12 8.08
C LEU A 134 -19.48 13.87 7.98
N LEU A 135 -19.66 14.73 6.98
CA LEU A 135 -20.94 15.41 6.74
C LEU A 135 -22.07 14.42 6.44
N ALA A 136 -21.84 13.45 5.55
CA ALA A 136 -22.81 12.41 5.23
C ALA A 136 -23.18 11.58 6.46
N ILE A 137 -22.18 11.23 7.28
CA ILE A 137 -22.36 10.51 8.54
C ILE A 137 -23.23 11.32 9.51
N LEU A 138 -22.89 12.59 9.74
CA LEU A 138 -23.65 13.46 10.65
C LEU A 138 -25.10 13.64 10.17
N CYS A 139 -25.31 13.81 8.85
CA CYS A 139 -26.64 13.89 8.27
C CYS A 139 -27.43 12.58 8.45
N ALA A 140 -26.80 11.42 8.23
CA ALA A 140 -27.44 10.11 8.42
C ALA A 140 -27.80 9.87 9.89
N GLN A 141 -26.93 10.30 10.81
CA GLN A 141 -27.12 10.15 12.24
C GLN A 141 -28.26 11.01 12.80
N LEU A 142 -28.65 12.11 12.14
CA LEU A 142 -29.87 12.85 12.51
C LEU A 142 -31.13 11.95 12.49
N PHE A 143 -31.13 10.90 11.67
CA PHE A 143 -32.21 9.91 11.61
C PHE A 143 -32.00 8.72 12.55
N TRP A 144 -30.81 8.63 13.16
CA TRP A 144 -30.40 7.63 14.13
C TRP A 144 -30.79 6.16 13.81
N PRO A 145 -30.50 5.66 12.59
CA PRO A 145 -31.02 4.36 12.15
C PRO A 145 -30.45 3.17 12.92
N VAL A 146 -29.32 3.32 13.61
CA VAL A 146 -28.53 2.19 14.12
C VAL A 146 -28.93 1.74 15.54
N GLN A 147 -29.67 2.56 16.30
CA GLN A 147 -30.33 2.07 17.53
C GLN A 147 -31.64 1.34 17.26
N ALA A 148 -32.23 1.45 16.06
CA ALA A 148 -33.48 0.77 15.75
C ALA A 148 -33.42 -0.76 15.97
N PRO A 149 -32.34 -1.47 15.60
CA PRO A 149 -32.15 -2.89 15.95
C PRO A 149 -32.10 -3.17 17.46
N LEU A 150 -31.42 -2.34 18.25
CA LEU A 150 -31.36 -2.51 19.72
C LEU A 150 -32.76 -2.34 20.34
N PHE A 151 -33.50 -1.34 19.87
CA PHE A 151 -34.90 -1.11 20.25
C PHE A 151 -35.78 -2.31 19.88
N TRP A 152 -35.67 -2.85 18.66
CA TRP A 152 -36.45 -4.02 18.23
C TRP A 152 -36.12 -5.28 19.02
N LEU A 153 -34.88 -5.40 19.52
CA LEU A 153 -34.45 -6.53 20.35
C LEU A 153 -34.78 -6.33 21.84
N GLY A 154 -35.37 -5.19 22.23
CA GLY A 154 -35.65 -4.87 23.63
C GLY A 154 -34.39 -4.67 24.49
N LEU A 155 -33.25 -4.39 23.85
CA LEU A 155 -31.96 -4.15 24.49
C LEU A 155 -31.63 -2.64 24.56
N ASP A 156 -32.63 -1.80 24.33
CA ASP A 156 -32.47 -0.35 24.41
C ASP A 156 -32.29 0.08 25.88
N HIS A 157 -31.20 0.81 26.13
CA HIS A 157 -30.90 1.35 27.45
C HIS A 157 -30.69 2.86 27.32
N PRO A 158 -31.34 3.70 28.14
CA PRO A 158 -31.32 5.16 27.98
C PRO A 158 -30.00 5.84 28.40
N SER A 159 -28.86 5.12 28.35
CA SER A 159 -27.58 5.65 28.80
C SER A 159 -26.95 6.57 27.74
N PRO A 160 -26.65 7.84 28.05
CA PRO A 160 -26.06 8.77 27.09
C PRO A 160 -24.57 8.52 26.84
N ILE A 161 -23.94 7.53 27.51
CA ILE A 161 -22.48 7.31 27.44
C ILE A 161 -22.01 6.98 26.02
N PHE A 162 -22.79 6.17 25.30
CA PHE A 162 -22.50 5.75 23.93
C PHE A 162 -22.68 6.91 22.94
N GLU A 163 -23.75 7.69 23.12
CA GLU A 163 -24.01 8.91 22.33
C GLU A 163 -22.88 9.95 22.55
N ALA A 164 -22.43 10.13 23.80
CA ALA A 164 -21.34 11.03 24.15
C ALA A 164 -19.98 10.55 23.60
N GLY A 165 -19.70 9.24 23.66
CA GLY A 165 -18.50 8.65 23.08
C GLY A 165 -18.45 8.82 21.56
N LEU A 166 -19.59 8.59 20.89
CA LEU A 166 -19.74 8.79 19.46
C LEU A 166 -19.56 10.28 19.08
N LEU A 167 -20.14 11.21 19.85
CA LEU A 167 -19.92 12.63 19.66
C LEU A 167 -18.43 13.00 19.81
N GLY A 168 -17.76 12.48 20.85
CA GLY A 168 -16.33 12.70 21.05
C GLY A 168 -15.48 12.24 19.87
N PHE A 169 -15.88 11.13 19.24
CA PHE A 169 -15.28 10.65 18.00
C PHE A 169 -15.52 11.61 16.82
N HIS A 170 -16.75 12.12 16.61
CA HIS A 170 -17.03 13.11 15.56
C HIS A 170 -16.27 14.41 15.76
N LEU A 171 -16.18 14.89 16.99
CA LEU A 171 -15.41 16.09 17.32
C LEU A 171 -13.91 15.88 17.00
N SER A 172 -13.37 14.72 17.38
CA SER A 172 -11.99 14.36 17.05
C SER A 172 -11.77 14.31 15.54
N TRP A 173 -12.71 13.75 14.79
CA TRP A 173 -12.65 13.72 13.33
C TRP A 173 -12.77 15.13 12.72
N LEU A 174 -13.66 15.98 13.21
CA LEU A 174 -13.73 17.39 12.79
C LEU A 174 -12.38 18.09 13.03
N LEU A 175 -11.76 17.92 14.20
CA LEU A 175 -10.45 18.49 14.49
C LEU A 175 -9.36 18.00 13.51
N LEU A 176 -9.40 16.73 13.10
CA LEU A 176 -8.52 16.20 12.05
C LEU A 176 -8.80 16.86 10.69
N ASN A 177 -10.07 17.07 10.33
CA ASN A 177 -10.43 17.78 9.10
C ASN A 177 -9.99 19.25 9.14
N LEU A 178 -10.11 19.93 10.29
CA LEU A 178 -9.63 21.30 10.47
C LEU A 178 -8.11 21.40 10.43
N ALA A 179 -7.38 20.44 11.01
CA ALA A 179 -5.93 20.36 10.89
C ALA A 179 -5.50 20.11 9.43
N GLY A 180 -6.25 19.25 8.72
CA GLY A 180 -6.10 19.04 7.28
C GLY A 180 -6.35 20.31 6.48
N LEU A 181 -7.42 21.06 6.78
CA LEU A 181 -7.73 22.34 6.16
C LEU A 181 -6.62 23.38 6.41
N ALA A 182 -6.16 23.52 7.64
CA ALA A 182 -5.09 24.45 7.98
C ALA A 182 -3.79 24.13 7.20
N HIS A 183 -3.44 22.84 7.09
CA HIS A 183 -2.33 22.38 6.27
C HIS A 183 -2.55 22.65 4.77
N PHE A 184 -3.75 22.39 4.27
CA PHE A 184 -4.16 22.67 2.89
C PHE A 184 -4.02 24.17 2.56
N ILE A 185 -4.56 25.06 3.40
CA ILE A 185 -4.47 26.52 3.22
C ILE A 185 -3.02 26.99 3.24
N THR A 186 -2.24 26.52 4.23
CA THR A 186 -0.80 26.88 4.32
C THR A 186 -0.04 26.45 3.07
N THR A 187 -0.34 25.25 2.56
CA THR A 187 0.27 24.73 1.33
C THR A 187 -0.19 25.51 0.10
N THR A 188 -1.45 25.94 0.03
CA THR A 188 -1.99 26.80 -1.02
C THR A 188 -1.29 28.15 -1.06
N PHE A 189 -1.14 28.83 0.07
CA PHE A 189 -0.41 30.11 0.11
C PHE A 189 1.06 29.95 -0.26
N GLY A 190 1.71 28.88 0.20
CA GLY A 190 3.08 28.54 -0.24
C GLY A 190 3.15 28.28 -1.74
N PHE A 191 2.15 27.61 -2.32
CA PHE A 191 2.13 27.36 -3.76
C PHE A 191 1.99 28.63 -4.61
N VAL A 192 1.33 29.68 -4.10
CA VAL A 192 1.28 30.97 -4.79
C VAL A 192 2.64 31.67 -4.82
N GLN A 193 3.54 31.37 -3.87
CA GLN A 193 4.88 31.95 -3.79
C GLN A 193 5.92 31.08 -4.52
N GLN A 194 6.66 31.66 -5.47
CA GLN A 194 7.59 30.90 -6.32
C GLN A 194 8.72 30.18 -5.54
N SER A 195 9.27 30.80 -4.48
CA SER A 195 10.30 30.19 -3.64
C SER A 195 9.80 28.96 -2.87
N GLU A 196 8.57 29.01 -2.37
CA GLU A 196 7.93 27.91 -1.66
C GLU A 196 7.49 26.78 -2.61
N ARG A 197 7.14 27.08 -3.86
CA ARG A 197 6.93 26.05 -4.91
C ARG A 197 8.16 25.18 -5.12
N GLU A 198 9.34 25.78 -5.22
CA GLU A 198 10.59 25.02 -5.36
C GLU A 198 10.85 24.15 -4.13
N PHE A 199 10.58 24.67 -2.93
CA PHE A 199 10.68 23.90 -1.70
C PHE A 199 9.71 22.71 -1.67
N LEU A 200 8.44 22.91 -2.07
CA LEU A 200 7.44 21.84 -2.20
C LEU A 200 7.89 20.77 -3.20
N ARG A 201 8.42 21.17 -4.36
CA ARG A 201 8.97 20.24 -5.36
C ARG A 201 10.14 19.44 -4.80
N ASN A 202 11.08 20.09 -4.13
CA ASN A 202 12.22 19.42 -3.50
C ASN A 202 11.78 18.43 -2.41
N ARG A 203 10.79 18.80 -1.60
CA ARG A 203 10.20 17.93 -0.59
C ARG A 203 9.50 16.73 -1.22
N TYR A 204 8.69 16.94 -2.24
CA TYR A 204 7.99 15.87 -2.96
C TYR A 204 8.98 14.90 -3.61
N THR A 205 9.99 15.43 -4.32
CA THR A 205 11.04 14.62 -4.94
C THR A 205 11.78 13.78 -3.90
N ALA A 206 12.19 14.38 -2.77
CA ALA A 206 12.95 13.67 -1.75
C ALA A 206 12.15 12.57 -1.03
N ASN A 207 10.84 12.73 -0.83
CA ASN A 207 10.04 11.80 -0.02
C ASN A 207 9.14 10.85 -0.84
N VAL A 208 8.90 11.14 -2.12
CA VAL A 208 7.99 10.35 -2.98
C VAL A 208 8.74 9.79 -4.18
N VAL A 209 9.32 10.65 -5.01
CA VAL A 209 9.94 10.23 -6.27
C VAL A 209 11.24 9.47 -6.03
N GLN A 210 12.16 10.03 -5.24
CA GLN A 210 13.48 9.46 -5.01
C GLN A 210 13.41 8.08 -4.34
N PRO A 211 12.62 7.83 -3.28
CA PRO A 211 12.49 6.49 -2.72
C PRO A 211 11.90 5.47 -3.70
N MET A 212 10.93 5.89 -4.52
CA MET A 212 10.33 5.03 -5.54
C MET A 212 11.36 4.65 -6.61
N GLU A 213 12.08 5.63 -7.16
CA GLU A 213 13.15 5.39 -8.13
C GLU A 213 14.27 4.53 -7.55
N MET A 214 14.73 4.84 -6.34
CA MET A 214 15.76 4.06 -5.65
C MET A 214 15.31 2.62 -5.45
N THR A 215 14.06 2.38 -5.06
CA THR A 215 13.52 1.02 -4.89
C THR A 215 13.51 0.28 -6.23
N THR A 216 13.08 0.93 -7.31
CA THR A 216 13.10 0.35 -8.66
C THR A 216 14.52 0.04 -9.14
N ARG A 217 15.47 0.96 -8.93
CA ARG A 217 16.89 0.77 -9.29
C ARG A 217 17.53 -0.34 -8.47
N LEU A 218 17.31 -0.36 -7.15
CA LEU A 218 17.79 -1.43 -6.27
C LEU A 218 17.24 -2.77 -6.69
N ARG A 219 15.94 -2.85 -7.00
CA ARG A 219 15.31 -4.07 -7.50
C ARG A 219 15.96 -4.56 -8.79
N ARG A 220 16.19 -3.68 -9.76
CA ARG A 220 16.89 -4.02 -11.02
C ARG A 220 18.31 -4.49 -10.76
N HIS A 221 19.04 -3.81 -9.88
CA HIS A 221 20.39 -4.17 -9.48
C HIS A 221 20.44 -5.54 -8.80
N PHE A 222 19.52 -5.84 -7.87
CA PHE A 222 19.45 -7.16 -7.23
C PHE A 222 19.13 -8.27 -8.22
N TYR A 223 18.27 -8.01 -9.20
CA TYR A 223 17.95 -8.99 -10.23
C TYR A 223 19.11 -9.21 -11.21
N SER A 224 19.84 -8.16 -11.61
CA SER A 224 21.04 -8.32 -12.46
C SER A 224 22.18 -9.02 -11.71
N ALA A 225 22.36 -8.71 -10.43
CA ALA A 225 23.36 -9.35 -9.56
C ALA A 225 22.98 -10.79 -9.16
N ALA A 226 21.74 -11.21 -9.42
CA ALA A 226 21.27 -12.54 -9.05
C ALA A 226 22.06 -13.66 -9.71
N ASN A 227 22.58 -13.45 -10.93
CA ASN A 227 23.45 -14.41 -11.62
C ASN A 227 24.73 -14.66 -10.81
N THR A 228 25.41 -13.59 -10.38
CA THR A 228 26.62 -13.67 -9.56
C THR A 228 26.35 -14.33 -8.20
N MET A 229 25.18 -14.06 -7.59
CA MET A 229 24.80 -14.72 -6.33
C MET A 229 24.53 -16.23 -6.49
N LEU A 230 24.13 -16.67 -7.68
CA LEU A 230 23.80 -18.06 -7.97
C LEU A 230 24.99 -18.89 -8.39
N ASP A 231 25.92 -18.28 -9.13
CA ASP A 231 27.14 -18.97 -9.57
C ASP A 231 28.13 -19.21 -8.41
N GLY A 232 27.90 -18.59 -7.24
CA GLY A 232 28.79 -18.67 -6.10
C GLY A 232 30.06 -17.85 -6.32
N ASN A 233 30.59 -17.26 -5.25
CA ASN A 233 31.81 -16.45 -5.33
C ASN A 233 33.09 -17.28 -5.41
N ASP A 234 32.99 -18.58 -5.70
CA ASP A 234 34.12 -19.47 -5.83
C ASP A 234 34.72 -19.29 -7.23
N GLU A 235 35.80 -18.51 -7.32
CA GLU A 235 36.65 -18.43 -8.52
C GLU A 235 37.22 -19.81 -8.93
N ASN A 236 37.14 -20.80 -8.03
CA ASN A 236 37.52 -22.20 -8.24
C ASN A 236 36.32 -23.14 -8.47
N ALA A 237 35.11 -22.63 -8.70
CA ALA A 237 33.96 -23.48 -8.96
C ALA A 237 34.18 -24.24 -10.28
N ASP A 238 34.50 -25.53 -10.17
CA ASP A 238 34.66 -26.46 -11.29
C ASP A 238 33.58 -26.20 -12.35
N GLU A 239 33.99 -26.17 -13.62
CA GLU A 239 33.08 -25.90 -14.75
C GLU A 239 31.84 -26.81 -14.75
N GLU A 240 31.89 -27.95 -14.03
CA GLU A 240 30.82 -28.94 -13.88
C GLU A 240 29.66 -28.54 -12.93
N GLN A 241 29.75 -27.45 -12.16
CA GLN A 241 28.69 -27.10 -11.21
C GLN A 241 27.38 -26.66 -11.90
N PRO A 242 26.20 -27.03 -11.34
CA PRO A 242 24.91 -26.58 -11.86
C PRO A 242 24.77 -25.05 -11.80
N ARG A 243 24.55 -24.40 -12.93
CA ARG A 243 24.43 -22.92 -13.01
C ARG A 243 23.01 -22.45 -13.24
N ALA A 244 22.70 -21.30 -12.69
CA ALA A 244 21.39 -20.70 -12.81
C ALA A 244 21.47 -19.23 -13.22
N THR A 245 20.76 -18.86 -14.29
CA THR A 245 20.87 -17.53 -14.90
C THR A 245 19.52 -16.89 -15.18
N PHE A 246 19.44 -15.57 -15.08
CA PHE A 246 18.26 -14.75 -15.32
C PHE A 246 18.40 -13.91 -16.59
N GLY A 247 17.31 -13.79 -17.35
CA GLY A 247 17.18 -12.85 -18.47
C GLY A 247 18.07 -13.16 -19.67
N SER A 248 18.54 -14.39 -19.83
CA SER A 248 19.31 -14.81 -21.00
C SER A 248 18.71 -16.08 -21.58
N GLU A 249 18.47 -16.09 -22.89
CA GLU A 249 18.07 -17.29 -23.60
C GLU A 249 19.33 -18.05 -24.03
N PHE A 250 19.53 -19.21 -23.45
CA PHE A 250 20.53 -20.16 -23.95
C PHE A 250 19.88 -21.01 -25.04
N GLY A 251 20.60 -21.20 -26.15
CA GLY A 251 20.09 -21.89 -27.35
C GLY A 251 19.60 -23.32 -27.09
N THR A 252 19.05 -23.94 -28.12
CA THR A 252 18.56 -25.33 -28.09
C THR A 252 19.73 -26.33 -28.04
N PRO A 253 19.55 -27.55 -27.48
CA PRO A 253 18.32 -28.11 -26.91
C PRO A 253 18.09 -27.73 -25.43
N TYR A 254 16.83 -27.52 -25.05
CA TYR A 254 16.38 -27.29 -23.68
C TYR A 254 15.07 -28.01 -23.37
N SER A 255 14.83 -28.31 -22.09
CA SER A 255 13.57 -28.79 -21.56
C SER A 255 12.84 -27.67 -20.83
N VAL A 256 11.55 -27.50 -21.07
CA VAL A 256 10.72 -26.52 -20.37
C VAL A 256 10.28 -27.10 -19.04
N GLU A 257 10.58 -26.43 -17.94
CA GLU A 257 10.21 -26.86 -16.58
C GLU A 257 8.98 -26.12 -16.05
N LEU A 258 8.84 -24.84 -16.40
CA LEU A 258 7.69 -24.02 -16.00
C LEU A 258 7.16 -23.22 -17.19
N THR A 259 5.87 -23.41 -17.41
CA THR A 259 5.03 -22.62 -18.32
C THR A 259 3.94 -21.93 -17.51
N SER A 260 3.67 -20.69 -17.84
CA SER A 260 2.52 -19.94 -17.34
C SER A 260 1.69 -19.41 -18.50
N VAL A 261 0.37 -19.37 -18.35
CA VAL A 261 -0.54 -18.76 -19.33
C VAL A 261 -1.07 -17.45 -18.74
N PHE A 262 -0.78 -16.35 -19.42
CA PHE A 262 -1.19 -15.01 -19.02
C PHE A 262 -2.35 -14.53 -19.91
N SER A 263 -3.57 -14.59 -19.38
CA SER A 263 -4.78 -14.14 -20.09
C SER A 263 -4.84 -12.62 -20.31
N ARG A 264 -4.13 -11.85 -19.47
CA ARG A 264 -3.94 -10.41 -19.59
C ARG A 264 -2.43 -10.11 -19.55
N PRO A 265 -1.96 -9.01 -20.16
CA PRO A 265 -0.57 -8.60 -20.07
C PRO A 265 -0.14 -8.46 -18.61
N LYS A 266 0.97 -9.11 -18.26
CA LYS A 266 1.60 -8.99 -16.95
C LYS A 266 3.09 -8.72 -17.10
N ALA A 267 3.68 -8.02 -16.14
CA ALA A 267 5.12 -7.89 -16.02
C ALA A 267 5.62 -8.65 -14.78
N LEU A 268 6.85 -9.14 -14.84
CA LEU A 268 7.56 -9.59 -13.66
C LEU A 268 7.91 -8.36 -12.81
N ARG A 269 7.22 -8.19 -11.68
CA ARG A 269 7.41 -7.03 -10.80
C ARG A 269 8.46 -7.29 -9.73
N ASP A 270 8.53 -8.51 -9.21
CA ASP A 270 9.43 -8.84 -8.10
C ASP A 270 9.77 -10.34 -8.13
N VAL A 271 10.96 -10.67 -7.62
CA VAL A 271 11.44 -12.04 -7.47
C VAL A 271 11.94 -12.21 -6.05
N ARG A 272 11.29 -13.12 -5.32
CA ARG A 272 11.69 -13.48 -3.96
C ARG A 272 12.96 -14.33 -4.00
N MET A 273 14.12 -13.67 -4.08
CA MET A 273 15.41 -14.34 -4.29
C MET A 273 15.71 -15.43 -3.26
N THR A 274 15.32 -15.27 -1.99
CA THR A 274 15.49 -16.31 -0.96
C THR A 274 14.84 -17.63 -1.35
N TRP A 275 13.65 -17.59 -1.96
CA TRP A 275 12.89 -18.78 -2.35
C TRP A 275 13.47 -19.42 -3.61
N VAL A 276 13.93 -18.58 -4.54
CA VAL A 276 14.62 -19.04 -5.75
C VAL A 276 15.93 -19.73 -5.39
N LEU A 277 16.75 -19.10 -4.54
CA LEU A 277 18.00 -19.68 -4.03
C LEU A 277 17.78 -21.02 -3.34
N TRP A 278 16.74 -21.13 -2.52
CA TRP A 278 16.40 -22.40 -1.87
C TRP A 278 16.06 -23.50 -2.88
N ALA A 279 15.19 -23.19 -3.86
CA ALA A 279 14.78 -24.17 -4.88
C ALA A 279 15.97 -24.59 -5.76
N LEU A 280 16.84 -23.65 -6.12
CA LEU A 280 18.02 -23.92 -6.94
C LEU A 280 19.10 -24.70 -6.19
N ARG A 281 19.35 -24.41 -4.91
CA ARG A 281 20.27 -25.20 -4.07
C ARG A 281 19.81 -26.65 -3.93
N ARG A 282 18.50 -26.84 -3.69
CA ARG A 282 17.90 -28.17 -3.63
C ARG A 282 18.04 -28.91 -4.96
N TRP A 283 17.73 -28.24 -6.07
CA TRP A 283 17.91 -28.81 -7.40
C TRP A 283 19.38 -29.17 -7.70
N ALA A 284 20.32 -28.28 -7.38
CA ALA A 284 21.75 -28.49 -7.58
C ALA A 284 22.26 -29.72 -6.81
N ALA A 285 21.87 -29.87 -5.54
CA ALA A 285 22.19 -31.05 -4.74
C ALA A 285 21.65 -32.35 -5.37
N ARG A 286 20.42 -32.32 -5.91
CA ARG A 286 19.87 -33.48 -6.62
C ARG A 286 20.60 -33.78 -7.93
N CYS A 287 21.09 -32.77 -8.63
CA CYS A 287 21.93 -32.94 -9.83
C CYS A 287 23.26 -33.60 -9.48
N THR A 288 23.93 -33.18 -8.40
CA THR A 288 25.20 -33.78 -7.95
C THR A 288 25.01 -35.23 -7.48
N ASP A 289 23.92 -35.50 -6.76
CA ASP A 289 23.58 -36.86 -6.31
C ASP A 289 23.28 -37.79 -7.49
N ALA A 290 22.68 -37.28 -8.56
CA ALA A 290 22.41 -38.05 -9.77
C ALA A 290 23.68 -38.28 -10.60
N ALA A 291 24.63 -37.34 -10.59
CA ALA A 291 25.91 -37.46 -11.27
C ALA A 291 26.81 -38.52 -10.60
N THR A 292 26.84 -38.58 -9.27
CA THR A 292 27.63 -39.58 -8.51
C THR A 292 27.10 -41.01 -8.66
N LYS A 293 25.77 -41.18 -8.85
CA LYS A 293 25.12 -42.49 -8.98
C LYS A 293 25.23 -43.11 -10.37
N LYS A 294 25.51 -42.33 -11.41
CA LYS A 294 25.73 -42.87 -12.76
C LYS A 294 27.21 -43.18 -12.93
N PRO A 295 27.62 -44.45 -13.14
CA PRO A 295 29.00 -44.75 -13.45
C PRO A 295 29.38 -44.01 -14.73
N LYS A 296 30.60 -43.45 -14.78
CA LYS A 296 31.22 -42.83 -15.96
C LYS A 296 31.22 -43.85 -17.10
N ALA A 297 30.12 -43.94 -17.84
CA ALA A 297 30.08 -44.68 -19.09
C ALA A 297 30.99 -43.95 -20.06
N THR A 298 31.96 -44.70 -20.56
CA THR A 298 32.99 -44.35 -21.52
C THR A 298 32.47 -43.45 -22.63
N THR A 299 33.12 -42.28 -22.74
CA THR A 299 33.50 -41.60 -23.99
C THR A 299 32.64 -41.89 -25.22
N ASP A 300 31.73 -40.96 -25.52
CA ASP A 300 31.45 -40.53 -26.89
C ASP A 300 31.17 -39.02 -26.91
N GLY A 301 32.25 -38.25 -27.11
CA GLY A 301 32.34 -37.08 -28.01
C GLY A 301 31.48 -35.82 -27.82
N HIS A 302 30.36 -35.84 -27.09
CA HIS A 302 29.51 -34.65 -26.94
C HIS A 302 29.53 -34.14 -25.51
N TRP A 303 30.42 -33.16 -25.26
CA TRP A 303 30.38 -32.16 -24.19
C TRP A 303 29.16 -32.30 -23.28
N GLN A 304 29.31 -33.02 -22.16
CA GLN A 304 28.32 -32.99 -21.07
C GLN A 304 28.32 -31.58 -20.51
N LYS A 305 27.55 -30.69 -21.15
CA LYS A 305 27.33 -29.32 -20.69
C LYS A 305 26.75 -29.43 -19.28
N SER A 306 27.44 -28.81 -18.33
CA SER A 306 27.04 -28.73 -16.93
C SER A 306 25.56 -28.34 -16.84
N PRO A 307 24.80 -28.92 -15.89
CA PRO A 307 23.38 -28.64 -15.77
C PRO A 307 23.14 -27.13 -15.67
N LYS A 308 22.34 -26.58 -16.58
CA LYS A 308 22.01 -25.16 -16.60
C LYS A 308 20.52 -24.99 -16.49
N ILE A 309 20.08 -24.08 -15.64
CA ILE A 309 18.69 -23.65 -15.58
C ILE A 309 18.63 -22.15 -15.78
N TRP A 310 17.66 -21.67 -16.54
CA TRP A 310 17.53 -20.22 -16.74
C TRP A 310 16.10 -19.76 -16.76
N PHE A 311 15.94 -18.52 -16.33
CA PHE A 311 14.67 -17.83 -16.22
C PHE A 311 14.62 -16.73 -17.29
N THR A 312 13.71 -16.87 -18.26
CA THR A 312 13.57 -15.90 -19.37
C THR A 312 12.90 -14.57 -19.02
N PRO A 313 12.00 -14.44 -18.01
CA PRO A 313 11.29 -13.18 -17.77
C PRO A 313 12.21 -12.06 -17.31
N HIS A 314 12.29 -10.97 -18.07
CA HIS A 314 12.93 -9.74 -17.64
C HIS A 314 12.06 -8.96 -16.64
N LEU A 315 12.69 -8.26 -15.68
CA LEU A 315 11.98 -7.33 -14.82
C LEU A 315 11.26 -6.26 -15.64
N ASP A 316 10.04 -5.95 -15.26
CA ASP A 316 9.17 -4.96 -15.91
C ASP A 316 8.84 -5.29 -17.40
N GLY A 317 9.27 -6.44 -17.93
CA GLY A 317 8.98 -6.87 -19.30
C GLY A 317 7.57 -7.45 -19.46
N THR A 318 6.85 -7.04 -20.50
CA THR A 318 5.48 -7.47 -20.76
C THR A 318 5.43 -8.92 -21.25
N LEU A 319 4.61 -9.73 -20.57
CA LEU A 319 4.33 -11.13 -20.88
C LEU A 319 2.84 -11.30 -21.17
N LYS A 320 2.52 -11.95 -22.31
CA LYS A 320 1.15 -12.27 -22.73
C LYS A 320 1.10 -13.66 -23.34
N GLY A 321 -0.02 -14.35 -23.16
CA GLY A 321 -0.23 -15.70 -23.70
C GLY A 321 0.53 -16.78 -22.93
N LYS A 322 0.81 -17.90 -23.60
CA LYS A 322 1.59 -19.00 -23.05
C LYS A 322 3.08 -18.62 -23.09
N GLN A 323 3.72 -18.60 -21.93
CA GLN A 323 5.11 -18.20 -21.77
C GLN A 323 5.88 -19.28 -21.03
N ASP A 324 6.91 -19.82 -21.69
CA ASP A 324 7.84 -20.79 -21.14
C ASP A 324 9.00 -20.03 -20.51
N TRP A 325 9.01 -20.00 -19.18
CA TRP A 325 9.82 -19.05 -18.44
C TRP A 325 10.90 -19.66 -17.56
N CYS A 326 10.84 -20.96 -17.29
CA CYS A 326 11.94 -21.71 -16.69
C CYS A 326 12.34 -22.82 -17.64
N ARG A 327 13.57 -22.77 -18.13
CA ARG A 327 14.13 -23.74 -19.07
C ARG A 327 15.37 -24.37 -18.45
N ARG A 328 15.63 -25.62 -18.80
CA ARG A 328 16.77 -26.39 -18.29
C ARG A 328 17.51 -27.08 -19.44
N CYS A 329 18.83 -27.13 -19.36
CA CYS A 329 19.70 -27.94 -20.21
C CYS A 329 20.51 -28.89 -19.32
N GLY A 330 20.37 -30.21 -19.50
CA GLY A 330 21.04 -31.21 -18.67
C GLY A 330 20.49 -31.34 -17.24
N GLY A 331 21.06 -32.24 -16.44
CA GLY A 331 20.65 -32.49 -15.05
C GLY A 331 19.30 -33.18 -14.86
N VAL A 332 18.81 -33.20 -13.62
CA VAL A 332 17.50 -33.77 -13.25
C VAL A 332 16.36 -32.74 -13.40
N PRO A 333 15.12 -33.17 -13.70
CA PRO A 333 13.97 -32.28 -13.75
C PRO A 333 13.63 -31.67 -12.39
N LEU A 334 13.01 -30.50 -12.40
CA LEU A 334 12.54 -29.86 -11.18
C LEU A 334 11.41 -30.68 -10.55
N ASP A 335 11.44 -30.86 -9.23
CA ASP A 335 10.37 -31.55 -8.51
C ASP A 335 9.14 -30.65 -8.34
N CYS A 336 8.02 -31.23 -7.89
CA CYS A 336 6.78 -30.48 -7.70
C CYS A 336 6.91 -29.34 -6.68
N ILE A 337 7.75 -29.50 -5.66
CA ILE A 337 7.94 -28.52 -4.58
C ILE A 337 8.77 -27.34 -5.09
N GLU A 338 9.87 -27.60 -5.79
CA GLU A 338 10.71 -26.61 -6.47
C GLU A 338 9.87 -25.83 -7.50
N LYS A 339 9.07 -26.52 -8.31
CA LYS A 339 8.14 -25.89 -9.26
C LYS A 339 7.14 -24.99 -8.56
N PHE A 340 6.56 -25.45 -7.44
CA PHE A 340 5.61 -24.65 -6.66
C PHE A 340 6.25 -23.41 -6.03
N VAL A 341 7.42 -23.58 -5.41
CA VAL A 341 8.17 -22.47 -4.79
C VAL A 341 8.59 -21.45 -5.83
N LEU A 342 9.11 -21.88 -6.97
CA LEU A 342 9.47 -20.97 -8.07
C LEU A 342 8.24 -20.22 -8.60
N ARG A 343 7.09 -20.89 -8.80
CA ARG A 343 5.85 -20.20 -9.20
C ARG A 343 5.40 -19.13 -8.21
N ARG A 344 5.63 -19.32 -6.90
CA ARG A 344 5.29 -18.34 -5.86
C ARG A 344 6.37 -17.27 -5.67
N ALA A 345 7.62 -17.57 -6.01
CA ALA A 345 8.72 -16.63 -5.89
C ALA A 345 8.65 -15.52 -6.95
N PHE A 346 8.21 -15.85 -8.17
CA PHE A 346 8.04 -14.90 -9.27
C PHE A 346 6.70 -14.18 -9.16
N CYS A 347 6.73 -12.90 -8.79
CA CYS A 347 5.54 -12.08 -8.59
C CYS A 347 5.21 -11.30 -9.87
N PHE A 348 4.19 -11.76 -10.59
CA PHE A 348 3.69 -11.09 -11.79
C PHE A 348 2.56 -10.12 -11.46
N GLN A 349 2.66 -8.88 -11.93
CA GLN A 349 1.61 -7.88 -11.79
C GLN A 349 0.99 -7.57 -13.15
N ARG A 350 -0.32 -7.30 -13.18
CA ARG A 350 -1.00 -6.76 -14.35
C ARG A 350 -0.40 -5.40 -14.74
N ILE A 351 -0.17 -5.22 -16.04
CA ILE A 351 0.13 -3.92 -16.64
C ILE A 351 -1.18 -3.38 -17.19
N ASP A 352 -1.52 -2.14 -16.85
CA ASP A 352 -2.64 -1.47 -17.47
C ASP A 352 -2.15 -0.94 -18.83
N GLU A 353 -2.70 -1.46 -19.94
CA GLU A 353 -2.29 -1.12 -21.32
C GLU A 353 -2.53 0.37 -21.68
N ASN A 354 -3.12 1.16 -20.77
CA ASN A 354 -3.52 2.56 -20.98
C ASN A 354 -2.71 3.57 -20.13
N ALA A 355 -1.62 3.14 -19.48
CA ALA A 355 -0.83 3.98 -18.57
C ALA A 355 0.36 4.65 -19.25
#